data_AF-Q8R1T1-F1
#
_entry.id   AF-Q8R1T1-F1
#
_cell.length_a   1.000
_cell.length_b   1.000
_cell.length_c   1.000
_cell.angle_alpha   90.00
_cell.angle_beta   90.00
_cell.angle_gamma   90.00
#
_symmetry.space_group_name_H-M   'P 1'
#
loop_
_entity.id
_entity.type
_entity.pdbx_description
1 polymer ?
#
loop_
_entity_poly.entity_id
_entity_poly.type
_entity_poly.pdbx_seq_one_letter_code
_entity_poly.pdbx_strand_id
1 'polypeptide(L)'
;MWSPEREAQAPTGGDPAGLLPPEWEEDEERMSFLFSAFKRSREVNSTDWDSKMGFWAPLVLSHSRRQGVVRLRLRDLQEAFQRKGSVPLGLATVLQDLLRRGELQRESDFMASVDSSWISWGVGVFLLKPLKWTLSNMLGDHKVPAEEVLVAVELLKEKAEEVYRLYQNSPLSSHPVVALSELSALCANSCPDERTFYLVLLQLQKEKRVTVLEQNGEKIVKFARGPHAKVSPVNDVDVGVYQLMQSEQLLSRKVESLSQESERCKEEARRACRAGKKQLALRSLKAKQRTEKRIEALHAKLDTVQGILDRIYASQTDQMVFNAYQAGVGALKLSMKDVTVEKAESLVDQIQELCDTQDEVSQTLAGGVTNGLDFDSEELEKELDILLQDTTTEPLSLLETPQETTLYTNSVPKPRILDAELEAELEKLSLSEGGLIPSSKSPKRQLEPTL
;
A
#
# COMPACT_ATOMS: atom_id res chain seq x y z
N MET A 1 2.96 2.81 4.39
CA MET A 1 4.29 3.43 4.57
C MET A 1 4.07 4.75 5.28
N TRP A 2 4.57 4.91 6.51
CA TRP A 2 4.43 6.16 7.24
C TRP A 2 5.23 7.25 6.53
N SER A 3 4.59 8.37 6.20
CA SER A 3 5.30 9.54 5.69
C SER A 3 6.13 10.13 6.83
N PRO A 4 7.45 10.37 6.64
CA PRO A 4 8.32 10.99 7.66
C PRO A 4 7.82 12.38 8.09
N GLU A 5 6.97 13.02 7.29
CA GLU A 5 6.29 14.28 7.62
C GLU A 5 5.41 14.20 8.88
N ARG A 6 4.92 13.00 9.26
CA ARG A 6 4.20 12.81 10.54
C ARG A 6 5.15 12.68 11.74
N GLU A 7 6.38 12.22 11.56
CA GLU A 7 7.33 12.04 12.68
C GLU A 7 7.78 13.39 13.27
N ALA A 8 7.66 14.48 12.52
CA ALA A 8 8.11 15.81 12.95
C ALA A 8 7.08 16.59 13.78
N GLN A 9 5.87 16.06 14.01
CA GLN A 9 4.87 16.68 14.88
C GLN A 9 4.56 15.76 16.05
N ALA A 10 5.53 15.61 16.96
CA ALA A 10 5.15 15.45 18.36
C ALA A 10 4.14 16.56 18.67
N PRO A 11 3.00 16.30 19.35
CA PRO A 11 2.04 17.33 19.67
C PRO A 11 2.78 18.47 20.38
N THR A 12 3.00 19.55 19.63
CA THR A 12 3.72 20.72 20.08
C THR A 12 2.82 21.41 21.09
N GLY A 13 3.18 21.31 22.37
CA GLY A 13 2.61 22.17 23.41
C GLY A 13 1.13 21.94 23.69
N GLY A 14 0.74 20.70 24.02
CA GLY A 14 -0.42 20.53 24.89
C GLY A 14 -0.08 21.16 26.24
N ASP A 15 -0.74 22.27 26.58
CA ASP A 15 -0.49 23.04 27.80
C ASP A 15 -0.50 22.11 29.04
N PRO A 16 0.65 21.85 29.70
CA PRO A 16 0.67 20.99 30.87
C PRO A 16 -0.08 21.61 32.05
N ALA A 17 -0.43 22.91 31.99
CA ALA A 17 -1.04 23.67 33.08
C ALA A 17 -2.37 23.08 33.58
N GLY A 18 -3.14 22.38 32.73
CA GLY A 18 -4.40 21.74 33.16
C GLY A 18 -4.25 20.38 33.85
N LEU A 19 -3.04 19.80 33.86
CA LEU A 19 -2.83 18.36 34.11
C LEU A 19 -1.85 18.05 35.25
N LEU A 20 -1.32 19.08 35.91
CA LEU A 20 -0.39 18.97 37.03
C LEU A 20 -1.15 19.13 38.35
N PRO A 21 -0.68 18.52 39.45
CA PRO A 21 -1.33 18.66 40.76
C PRO A 21 -1.48 20.13 41.18
N PRO A 22 -2.52 20.53 41.92
CA PRO A 22 -2.72 21.92 42.36
C PRO A 22 -1.52 22.50 43.12
N GLU A 23 -0.84 21.65 43.91
CA GLU A 23 0.39 21.99 44.64
C GLU A 23 1.55 22.41 43.71
N TRP A 24 1.45 22.18 42.40
CA TRP A 24 2.46 22.56 41.42
C TRP A 24 2.64 24.08 41.32
N GLU A 25 1.55 24.86 41.37
CA GLU A 25 1.62 26.32 41.31
C GLU A 25 1.72 26.96 42.69
N GLU A 26 0.98 26.41 43.67
CA GLU A 26 0.75 27.06 44.96
C GLU A 26 1.87 26.88 45.99
N ASP A 27 2.55 25.72 46.02
CA ASP A 27 3.51 25.38 47.09
C ASP A 27 4.97 25.50 46.61
N GLU A 28 5.56 26.69 46.78
CA GLU A 28 6.93 26.94 46.32
C GLU A 28 7.99 26.11 47.07
N GLU A 29 7.82 25.90 48.38
CA GLU A 29 8.78 25.16 49.20
C GLU A 29 8.75 23.68 48.85
N ARG A 30 7.56 23.09 48.73
CA ARG A 30 7.38 21.70 48.33
C ARG A 30 7.92 21.45 46.93
N MET A 31 7.64 22.35 45.99
CA MET A 31 8.10 22.20 44.61
C MET A 31 9.62 22.38 44.50
N SER A 32 10.21 23.32 45.24
CA SER A 32 11.67 23.44 45.35
C SER A 32 12.30 22.15 45.88
N PHE A 33 11.72 21.57 46.93
CA PHE A 33 12.12 20.27 47.45
C PHE A 33 12.00 19.16 46.39
N LEU A 34 10.88 19.03 45.70
CA LEU A 34 10.65 18.00 44.68
C LEU A 34 11.57 18.14 43.45
N PHE A 35 11.96 19.35 43.09
CA PHE A 35 12.84 19.63 41.94
C PHE A 35 14.33 19.42 42.25
N SER A 36 14.73 19.46 43.52
CA SER A 36 16.11 19.17 43.92
C SER A 36 16.48 17.70 43.72
N ALA A 37 17.78 17.40 43.57
CA ALA A 37 18.26 16.04 43.38
C ALA A 37 17.93 15.10 44.55
N PHE A 38 17.90 13.79 44.29
CA PHE A 38 17.87 12.81 45.36
C PHE A 38 19.18 12.82 46.15
N LYS A 39 19.13 12.50 47.45
CA LYS A 39 20.34 12.24 48.23
C LYS A 39 21.03 10.97 47.69
N ARG A 40 22.34 10.84 47.96
CA ARG A 40 23.20 9.78 47.39
C ARG A 40 22.63 8.37 47.52
N SER A 41 21.97 8.07 48.63
CA SER A 41 21.25 6.82 48.82
C SER A 41 19.98 7.06 49.64
N ARG A 42 19.01 6.14 49.49
CA ARG A 42 17.77 6.13 50.28
C ARG A 42 18.06 6.02 51.79
N GLU A 43 19.13 5.32 52.17
CA GLU A 43 19.54 5.12 53.56
C GLU A 43 19.92 6.42 54.28
N VAL A 44 20.38 7.45 53.54
CA VAL A 44 20.75 8.74 54.12
C VAL A 44 19.52 9.54 54.58
N ASN A 45 18.40 9.42 53.87
CA ASN A 45 17.11 9.97 54.30
C ASN A 45 15.98 9.26 53.56
N SER A 46 15.41 8.23 54.19
CA SER A 46 14.33 7.46 53.59
C SER A 46 13.07 8.29 53.40
N THR A 47 12.76 9.20 54.32
CA THR A 47 11.55 10.04 54.27
C THR A 47 11.59 10.98 53.06
N ASP A 48 12.70 11.69 52.86
CA ASP A 48 12.83 12.59 51.70
C ASP A 48 12.79 11.79 50.39
N TRP A 49 13.51 10.67 50.35
CA TRP A 49 13.61 9.81 49.17
C TRP A 49 12.25 9.24 48.80
N ASP A 50 11.54 8.65 49.77
CA ASP A 50 10.22 8.03 49.58
C ASP A 50 9.18 9.09 49.20
N SER A 51 9.25 10.28 49.80
CA SER A 51 8.36 11.39 49.45
C SER A 51 8.56 11.86 48.00
N LYS A 52 9.81 12.01 47.54
CA LYS A 52 10.07 12.40 46.14
C LYS A 52 9.68 11.29 45.17
N MET A 53 10.02 10.05 45.50
CA MET A 53 9.71 8.89 44.65
C MET A 53 8.20 8.67 44.53
N GLY A 54 7.47 8.76 45.65
CA GLY A 54 6.01 8.62 45.70
C GLY A 54 5.27 9.70 44.93
N PHE A 55 5.85 10.89 44.76
CA PHE A 55 5.31 11.94 43.90
C PHE A 55 5.66 11.70 42.42
N TRP A 56 6.95 11.54 42.11
CA TRP A 56 7.41 11.54 40.72
C TRP A 56 7.11 10.26 39.96
N ALA A 57 7.22 9.07 40.58
CA ALA A 57 7.03 7.80 39.85
C ALA A 57 5.61 7.66 39.29
N PRO A 58 4.52 7.86 40.07
CA PRO A 58 3.16 7.85 39.52
C PRO A 58 2.90 8.99 38.52
N LEU A 59 3.51 10.17 38.74
CA LEU A 59 3.35 11.30 37.83
C LEU A 59 3.94 11.00 36.44
N VAL A 60 5.15 10.42 36.38
CA VAL A 60 5.80 10.00 35.11
C VAL A 60 4.94 8.98 34.37
N LEU A 61 4.48 7.93 35.05
CA LEU A 61 3.68 6.86 34.41
C LEU A 61 2.31 7.37 33.97
N SER A 62 1.65 8.19 34.80
CA SER A 62 0.35 8.76 34.45
C SER A 62 0.46 9.78 33.31
N HIS A 63 1.54 10.57 33.25
CA HIS A 63 1.83 11.47 32.13
C HIS A 63 2.01 10.68 30.83
N SER A 64 2.84 9.63 30.85
CA SER A 64 3.03 8.71 29.72
C SER A 64 1.70 8.12 29.23
N ARG A 65 0.87 7.61 30.15
CA ARG A 65 -0.45 7.06 29.85
C ARG A 65 -1.40 8.09 29.24
N ARG A 66 -1.48 9.31 29.79
CA ARG A 66 -2.37 10.37 29.28
C ARG A 66 -1.99 10.82 27.88
N GLN A 67 -0.70 10.90 27.58
CA GLN A 67 -0.20 11.25 26.26
C GLN A 67 -0.25 10.05 25.28
N GLY A 68 -0.49 8.83 25.77
CA GLY A 68 -0.42 7.61 24.96
C GLY A 68 1.00 7.30 24.47
N VAL A 69 2.03 7.89 25.09
CA VAL A 69 3.43 7.78 24.68
C VAL A 69 4.10 6.64 25.45
N VAL A 70 4.36 5.55 24.74
CA VAL A 70 5.01 4.35 25.29
C VAL A 70 6.51 4.55 25.52
N ARG A 71 7.15 5.41 24.71
CA ARG A 71 8.60 5.62 24.67
C ARG A 71 8.98 6.89 25.43
N LEU A 72 9.76 6.75 26.49
CA LEU A 72 10.13 7.84 27.40
C LEU A 72 11.62 8.12 27.33
N ARG A 73 11.98 9.40 27.30
CA ARG A 73 13.36 9.89 27.47
C ARG A 73 13.42 10.84 28.64
N LEU A 74 14.56 10.87 29.31
CA LEU A 74 14.77 11.78 30.44
C LEU A 74 14.60 13.25 30.02
N ARG A 75 15.17 13.64 28.87
CA ARG A 75 15.07 15.02 28.38
C ARG A 75 13.62 15.45 28.13
N ASP A 76 12.83 14.61 27.46
CA ASP A 76 11.44 14.93 27.11
C ASP A 76 10.60 15.09 28.38
N LEU A 77 10.85 14.28 29.41
CA LEU A 77 10.20 14.41 30.72
C LEU A 77 10.68 15.67 31.47
N GLN A 78 11.96 16.02 31.39
CA GLN A 78 12.49 17.24 32.01
C GLN A 78 11.87 18.50 31.39
N GLU A 79 11.68 18.51 30.09
CA GLU A 79 11.01 19.59 29.36
C GLU A 79 9.51 19.63 29.70
N ALA A 80 8.82 18.49 29.65
CA ALA A 80 7.39 18.38 29.98
C ALA A 80 7.06 18.78 31.43
N PHE A 81 8.01 18.61 32.36
CA PHE A 81 7.88 18.97 33.77
C PHE A 81 8.66 20.24 34.15
N GLN A 82 9.06 21.06 33.18
CA GLN A 82 9.73 22.31 33.46
C GLN A 82 8.81 23.27 34.24
N ARG A 83 9.35 23.93 35.27
CA ARG A 83 8.64 24.92 36.09
C ARG A 83 9.53 26.12 36.34
N LYS A 84 9.05 27.32 35.98
CA LYS A 84 9.80 28.60 36.14
C LYS A 84 11.24 28.51 35.62
N GLY A 85 11.44 27.86 34.47
CA GLY A 85 12.76 27.63 33.85
C GLY A 85 13.60 26.51 34.48
N SER A 86 13.20 25.96 35.63
CA SER A 86 13.89 24.85 36.29
C SER A 86 13.33 23.51 35.83
N VAL A 87 14.19 22.50 35.75
CA VAL A 87 13.80 21.10 35.47
C VAL A 87 14.01 20.23 36.72
N PRO A 88 13.21 19.19 36.93
CA PRO A 88 13.38 18.30 38.07
C PRO A 88 14.67 17.47 37.95
N LEU A 89 15.62 17.73 38.86
CA LEU A 89 16.96 17.09 38.85
C LEU A 89 16.93 15.62 39.27
N GLY A 90 15.86 15.20 39.94
CA GLY A 90 15.70 13.85 40.47
C GLY A 90 15.17 12.81 39.46
N LEU A 91 14.71 13.22 38.27
CA LEU A 91 14.02 12.30 37.35
C LEU A 91 14.88 11.12 36.90
N ALA A 92 16.19 11.30 36.71
CA ALA A 92 17.07 10.18 36.36
C ALA A 92 17.03 9.06 37.42
N THR A 93 16.96 9.42 38.70
CA THR A 93 16.81 8.48 39.82
C THR A 93 15.44 7.82 39.84
N VAL A 94 14.39 8.57 39.49
CA VAL A 94 13.02 8.04 39.37
C VAL A 94 12.93 7.00 38.26
N LEU A 95 13.47 7.30 37.08
CA LEU A 95 13.51 6.37 35.96
C LEU A 95 14.31 5.10 36.29
N GLN A 96 15.43 5.26 37.00
CA GLN A 96 16.23 4.13 37.47
C GLN A 96 15.45 3.25 38.46
N ASP A 97 14.70 3.84 39.39
CA ASP A 97 13.88 3.07 40.33
C ASP A 97 12.73 2.34 39.63
N LEU A 98 12.07 3.00 38.67
CA LEU A 98 11.03 2.38 37.83
C LEU A 98 11.58 1.24 36.97
N LEU A 99 12.81 1.37 36.44
CA LEU A 99 13.52 0.29 35.76
C LEU A 99 13.77 -0.90 36.69
N ARG A 100 14.22 -0.64 37.93
CA ARG A 100 14.45 -1.67 38.94
C ARG A 100 13.16 -2.40 39.34
N ARG A 101 12.03 -1.69 39.36
CA ARG A 101 10.69 -2.26 39.63
C ARG A 101 10.10 -3.02 38.44
N GLY A 102 10.66 -2.87 37.24
CA GLY A 102 10.15 -3.47 36.00
C GLY A 102 8.94 -2.74 35.41
N GLU A 103 8.60 -1.56 35.91
CA GLU A 103 7.53 -0.69 35.36
C GLU A 103 8.00 -0.02 34.07
N LEU A 104 9.31 0.27 33.99
CA LEU A 104 10.01 0.65 32.77
C LEU A 104 10.99 -0.45 32.34
N GLN A 105 11.28 -0.53 31.05
CA GLN A 105 12.34 -1.36 30.49
C GLN A 105 13.13 -0.56 29.46
N ARG A 106 14.44 -0.82 29.29
CA ARG A 106 15.18 -0.22 28.18
C ARG A 106 14.64 -0.76 26.86
N GLU A 107 14.50 0.10 25.86
CA GLU A 107 13.98 -0.29 24.55
C GLU A 107 14.80 -1.44 23.94
N SER A 108 16.13 -1.37 24.05
CA SER A 108 17.06 -2.42 23.61
C SER A 108 16.82 -3.76 24.29
N ASP A 109 16.57 -3.74 25.60
CA ASP A 109 16.41 -4.94 26.42
C ASP A 109 15.07 -5.60 26.14
N PHE A 110 14.04 -4.79 25.91
CA PHE A 110 12.73 -5.28 25.49
C PHE A 110 12.83 -5.97 24.13
N MET A 111 13.46 -5.33 23.15
CA MET A 111 13.64 -5.91 21.81
C MET A 111 14.49 -7.19 21.84
N ALA A 112 15.54 -7.23 22.65
CA ALA A 112 16.37 -8.43 22.83
C ALA A 112 15.65 -9.55 23.58
N SER A 113 14.57 -9.26 24.30
CA SER A 113 13.77 -10.25 25.03
C SER A 113 12.81 -11.06 24.14
N VAL A 114 12.66 -10.68 22.87
CA VAL A 114 11.83 -11.39 21.89
C VAL A 114 12.75 -12.17 20.94
N ASP A 115 12.42 -13.43 20.67
CA ASP A 115 13.28 -14.39 19.95
C ASP A 115 13.87 -13.85 18.64
N SER A 116 15.08 -14.36 18.33
CA SER A 116 15.98 -13.96 17.23
C SER A 116 15.38 -13.98 15.82
N SER A 117 14.25 -14.68 15.60
CA SER A 117 13.46 -14.60 14.37
C SER A 117 13.05 -13.17 13.99
N TRP A 118 13.07 -12.22 14.94
CA TRP A 118 12.85 -10.80 14.70
C TRP A 118 14.13 -10.01 14.30
N ILE A 119 15.33 -10.48 14.63
CA ILE A 119 16.59 -9.70 14.45
C ILE A 119 17.11 -9.79 13.00
N SER A 120 16.55 -10.66 12.16
CA SER A 120 17.01 -10.82 10.77
C SER A 120 16.47 -9.78 9.76
N TRP A 121 15.87 -8.66 10.21
CA TRP A 121 15.21 -7.66 9.36
C TRP A 121 16.14 -6.52 8.92
N GLY A 122 16.44 -6.50 7.62
CA GLY A 122 17.29 -5.51 6.94
C GLY A 122 16.51 -4.37 6.28
N VAL A 123 15.80 -3.54 7.06
CA VAL A 123 15.31 -2.24 6.59
C VAL A 123 15.80 -1.13 7.52
N GLY A 124 16.74 -0.34 7.04
CA GLY A 124 16.92 1.08 7.37
C GLY A 124 17.34 1.49 8.79
N VAL A 125 17.16 0.66 9.83
CA VAL A 125 17.54 1.00 11.21
C VAL A 125 18.78 0.22 11.60
N PHE A 126 19.91 0.84 11.26
CA PHE A 126 21.18 0.65 11.93
C PHE A 126 21.02 0.46 13.46
N LEU A 127 21.82 -0.46 14.02
CA LEU A 127 22.20 -0.58 15.45
C LEU A 127 21.26 -1.28 16.44
N LEU A 128 21.13 -2.60 16.35
CA LEU A 128 21.32 -3.45 17.54
C LEU A 128 22.20 -4.64 17.16
N LYS A 129 23.51 -4.40 17.05
CA LYS A 129 24.49 -5.49 17.07
C LYS A 129 24.38 -6.19 18.43
N PRO A 130 24.17 -7.52 18.52
CA PRO A 130 24.28 -8.22 19.79
C PRO A 130 25.76 -8.47 20.20
N LEU A 131 26.70 -7.59 19.80
CA LEU A 131 28.13 -7.82 19.98
C LEU A 131 28.85 -6.91 20.99
N LYS A 132 28.18 -5.98 21.70
CA LYS A 132 28.85 -5.21 22.79
C LYS A 132 28.02 -4.97 24.07
N TRP A 133 26.82 -5.51 24.22
CA TRP A 133 26.16 -5.60 25.52
C TRP A 133 26.38 -7.01 26.07
N THR A 134 27.43 -7.19 26.84
CA THR A 134 27.39 -8.17 27.94
C THR A 134 28.28 -7.78 29.10
N LEU A 135 29.05 -6.68 29.05
CA LEU A 135 29.89 -6.28 30.19
C LEU A 135 29.97 -4.79 30.53
N SER A 136 29.69 -3.83 29.64
CA SER A 136 29.98 -2.41 29.96
C SER A 136 28.93 -1.67 30.81
N ASN A 137 27.72 -2.19 31.00
CA ASN A 137 26.74 -1.56 31.92
C ASN A 137 26.69 -2.20 33.32
N MET A 138 27.51 -3.21 33.61
CA MET A 138 27.62 -3.73 34.98
C MET A 138 28.61 -2.95 35.84
N LEU A 139 29.46 -2.10 35.25
CA LEU A 139 30.51 -1.36 35.98
C LEU A 139 30.43 0.18 35.87
N GLY A 140 29.43 0.73 35.17
CA GLY A 140 29.26 2.17 34.97
C GLY A 140 28.07 2.74 35.73
N ASP A 141 28.26 3.90 36.36
CA ASP A 141 27.28 4.68 37.16
C ASP A 141 25.81 4.42 36.78
N HIS A 142 24.98 4.07 37.77
CA HIS A 142 23.61 3.55 37.59
C HIS A 142 22.60 4.59 37.02
N LYS A 143 23.06 5.71 36.46
CA LYS A 143 22.20 6.75 35.91
C LYS A 143 21.73 6.36 34.51
N VAL A 144 20.44 6.60 34.24
CA VAL A 144 19.89 6.54 32.88
C VAL A 144 20.49 7.71 32.07
N PRO A 145 21.20 7.46 30.94
CA PRO A 145 21.64 8.50 30.02
C PRO A 145 20.47 9.30 29.48
N ALA A 146 20.67 10.59 29.19
CA ALA A 146 19.58 11.49 28.76
C ALA A 146 18.91 11.07 27.43
N GLU A 147 19.66 10.42 26.54
CA GLU A 147 19.23 9.94 25.22
C GLU A 147 18.62 8.54 25.24
N GLU A 148 18.75 7.82 26.35
CA GLU A 148 18.30 6.43 26.40
C GLU A 148 16.77 6.37 26.39
N VAL A 149 16.23 5.49 25.54
CA VAL A 149 14.78 5.29 25.41
C VAL A 149 14.33 4.17 26.33
N LEU A 150 13.39 4.51 27.20
CA LEU A 150 12.71 3.59 28.08
C LEU A 150 11.29 3.32 27.55
N VAL A 151 10.77 2.13 27.84
CA VAL A 151 9.46 1.65 27.42
C VAL A 151 8.61 1.48 28.67
N ALA A 152 7.46 2.14 28.71
CA ALA A 152 6.45 1.95 29.75
C ALA A 152 5.75 0.59 29.56
N VAL A 153 6.08 -0.38 30.42
CA VAL A 153 5.73 -1.79 30.20
C VAL A 153 4.22 -2.01 30.21
N GLU A 154 3.51 -1.45 31.20
CA GLU A 154 2.05 -1.62 31.31
C GLU A 154 1.30 -0.88 30.19
N LEU A 155 1.75 0.33 29.83
CA LEU A 155 1.14 1.06 28.72
C LEU A 155 1.37 0.35 27.37
N LEU A 156 2.54 -0.27 27.18
CA LEU A 156 2.81 -1.08 25.99
C LEU A 156 1.85 -2.27 25.89
N LYS A 157 1.57 -2.97 27.00
CA LYS A 157 0.57 -4.06 27.04
C LYS A 157 -0.84 -3.55 26.71
N GLU A 158 -1.23 -2.41 27.28
CA GLU A 158 -2.53 -1.77 26.99
C GLU A 158 -2.66 -1.43 25.49
N LYS A 159 -1.62 -0.84 24.90
CA LYS A 159 -1.56 -0.52 23.47
C LYS A 159 -1.55 -1.77 22.58
N ALA A 160 -0.88 -2.82 23.01
CA ALA A 160 -0.89 -4.11 22.30
C ALA A 160 -2.28 -4.73 22.27
N GLU A 161 -3.01 -4.69 23.39
CA GLU A 161 -4.39 -5.15 23.45
C GLU A 161 -5.34 -4.28 22.62
N GLU A 162 -5.15 -2.96 22.61
CA GLU A 162 -5.89 -2.03 21.75
C GLU A 162 -5.71 -2.38 20.27
N VAL A 163 -4.47 -2.56 19.81
CA VAL A 163 -4.15 -2.93 18.42
C VAL A 163 -4.73 -4.30 18.06
N TYR A 164 -4.62 -5.28 18.94
CA TYR A 164 -5.20 -6.61 18.68
C TYR A 164 -6.72 -6.54 18.55
N ARG A 165 -7.38 -5.75 19.41
CA ARG A 165 -8.84 -5.52 19.33
C ARG A 165 -9.25 -4.78 18.05
N LEU A 166 -8.45 -3.82 17.60
CA LEU A 166 -8.69 -3.14 16.31
C LEU A 166 -8.61 -4.13 15.16
N TYR A 167 -7.57 -4.99 15.14
CA TYR A 167 -7.46 -6.07 14.15
C TYR A 167 -8.70 -6.97 14.17
N GLN A 168 -9.12 -7.46 15.33
CA GLN A 168 -10.27 -8.36 15.48
C GLN A 168 -11.60 -7.75 15.00
N ASN A 169 -11.76 -6.44 15.10
CA ASN A 169 -12.97 -5.74 14.65
C ASN A 169 -12.87 -5.20 13.23
N SER A 170 -11.79 -5.52 12.51
CA SER A 170 -11.55 -5.08 11.14
C SER A 170 -11.78 -6.21 10.13
N PRO A 171 -11.96 -5.88 8.84
CA PRO A 171 -11.96 -6.87 7.77
C PRO A 171 -10.67 -7.70 7.71
N LEU A 172 -9.54 -7.19 8.23
CA LEU A 172 -8.28 -7.94 8.26
C LEU A 172 -8.38 -9.23 9.09
N SER A 173 -9.32 -9.32 10.03
CA SER A 173 -9.51 -10.48 10.90
C SER A 173 -9.97 -11.74 10.17
N SER A 174 -10.57 -11.63 8.98
CA SER A 174 -10.91 -12.81 8.15
C SER A 174 -9.66 -13.49 7.58
N HIS A 175 -8.54 -12.77 7.51
CA HIS A 175 -7.30 -13.27 6.94
C HIS A 175 -6.36 -13.77 8.05
N PRO A 176 -5.85 -15.01 7.97
CA PRO A 176 -4.91 -15.54 8.96
C PRO A 176 -3.53 -14.86 8.89
N VAL A 177 -3.20 -14.30 7.72
CA VAL A 177 -1.95 -13.62 7.40
C VAL A 177 -2.30 -12.32 6.68
N VAL A 178 -1.68 -11.22 7.09
CA VAL A 178 -1.95 -9.88 6.52
C VAL A 178 -0.65 -9.13 6.25
N ALA A 179 -0.69 -8.17 5.34
CA ALA A 179 0.44 -7.28 5.10
C ALA A 179 0.63 -6.37 6.33
N LEU A 180 1.87 -6.19 6.77
CA LEU A 180 2.18 -5.27 7.87
C LEU A 180 1.83 -3.82 7.52
N SER A 181 1.88 -3.47 6.24
CA SER A 181 1.46 -2.18 5.72
C SER A 181 -0.03 -1.91 5.99
N GLU A 182 -0.90 -2.88 5.72
CA GLU A 182 -2.34 -2.81 5.99
C GLU A 182 -2.61 -2.74 7.50
N LEU A 183 -1.93 -3.56 8.29
CA LEU A 183 -2.05 -3.52 9.76
C LEU A 183 -1.57 -2.18 10.33
N SER A 184 -0.47 -1.62 9.81
CA SER A 184 0.05 -0.31 10.21
C SER A 184 -0.95 0.81 9.89
N ALA A 185 -1.62 0.73 8.74
CA ALA A 185 -2.63 1.70 8.34
C ALA A 185 -3.86 1.63 9.26
N LEU A 186 -4.29 0.42 9.62
CA LEU A 186 -5.37 0.21 10.60
C LEU A 186 -5.03 0.81 11.98
N CYS A 187 -3.76 0.72 12.39
CA CYS A 187 -3.31 1.14 13.72
C CYS A 187 -2.77 2.58 13.79
N ALA A 188 -2.86 3.34 12.70
CA ALA A 188 -2.22 4.66 12.58
C ALA A 188 -2.74 5.71 13.59
N ASN A 189 -3.94 5.52 14.14
CA ASN A 189 -4.51 6.40 15.17
C ASN A 189 -4.12 5.99 16.59
N SER A 190 -3.87 4.70 16.82
CA SER A 190 -3.55 4.16 18.16
C SER A 190 -2.06 4.21 18.47
N CYS A 191 -1.21 4.15 17.43
CA CYS A 191 0.24 4.25 17.52
C CYS A 191 0.69 5.61 16.99
N PRO A 192 1.32 6.48 17.81
CA PRO A 192 1.73 7.82 17.38
C PRO A 192 2.87 7.81 16.35
N ASP A 193 3.71 6.77 16.38
CA ASP A 193 4.90 6.64 15.52
C ASP A 193 5.20 5.18 15.17
N GLU A 194 6.06 5.00 14.16
CA GLU A 194 6.48 3.68 13.66
C GLU A 194 7.17 2.82 14.70
N ARG A 195 7.95 3.44 15.56
CA ARG A 195 8.66 2.72 16.59
C ARG A 195 7.71 2.11 17.62
N THR A 196 6.66 2.84 17.99
CA THR A 196 5.62 2.40 18.92
C THR A 196 4.81 1.25 18.34
N PHE A 197 4.47 1.31 17.05
CA PHE A 197 3.81 0.19 16.37
C PHE A 197 4.66 -1.08 16.39
N TYR A 198 5.97 -0.99 16.12
CA TYR A 198 6.85 -2.16 16.20
C TYR A 198 6.99 -2.70 17.63
N LEU A 199 7.06 -1.83 18.64
CA LEU A 199 7.08 -2.28 20.04
C LEU A 199 5.79 -3.04 20.40
N VAL A 200 4.64 -2.57 19.90
CA VAL A 200 3.35 -3.24 20.07
C VAL A 200 3.38 -4.63 19.41
N LEU A 201 3.88 -4.75 18.19
CA LEU A 201 4.02 -6.06 17.53
C LEU A 201 4.95 -7.00 18.30
N LEU A 202 6.07 -6.49 18.82
CA LEU A 202 6.99 -7.24 19.67
C LEU A 202 6.32 -7.73 20.96
N GLN A 203 5.49 -6.89 21.58
CA GLN A 203 4.72 -7.28 22.76
C GLN A 203 3.73 -8.41 22.43
N LEU A 204 3.00 -8.30 21.32
CA LEU A 204 2.09 -9.35 20.86
C LEU A 204 2.84 -10.65 20.51
N GLN A 205 4.06 -10.56 19.97
CA GLN A 205 4.89 -11.73 19.66
C GLN A 205 5.44 -12.40 20.92
N LYS A 206 5.86 -11.61 21.92
CA LYS A 206 6.24 -12.09 23.25
C LYS A 206 5.10 -12.85 23.92
N GLU A 207 3.86 -12.40 23.72
CA GLU A 207 2.63 -13.06 24.16
C GLU A 207 2.22 -14.26 23.29
N LYS A 208 2.94 -14.54 22.19
CA LYS A 208 2.65 -15.59 21.20
C LYS A 208 1.29 -15.41 20.51
N ARG A 209 0.87 -14.16 20.31
CA ARG A 209 -0.36 -13.79 19.60
C ARG A 209 -0.13 -13.49 18.12
N VAL A 210 1.08 -13.04 17.76
CA VAL A 210 1.49 -12.77 16.38
C VAL A 210 2.89 -13.32 16.07
N THR A 211 3.12 -13.67 14.82
CA THR A 211 4.44 -13.92 14.23
C THR A 211 4.59 -13.07 12.98
N VAL A 212 5.82 -12.63 12.70
CA VAL A 212 6.11 -11.77 11.55
C VAL A 212 7.20 -12.41 10.70
N LEU A 213 7.02 -12.43 9.38
CA LEU A 213 7.98 -12.97 8.41
C LEU A 213 8.24 -11.94 7.30
N GLU A 214 9.50 -11.84 6.85
CA GLU A 214 9.88 -11.08 5.66
C GLU A 214 9.80 -11.98 4.45
N GLN A 215 9.03 -11.57 3.45
CA GLN A 215 8.87 -12.27 2.19
C GLN A 215 9.04 -11.27 1.05
N ASN A 216 10.06 -11.45 0.22
CA ASN A 216 10.34 -10.61 -0.95
C ASN A 216 10.41 -9.10 -0.64
N GLY A 217 10.94 -8.73 0.53
CA GLY A 217 11.03 -7.34 1.00
C GLY A 217 9.74 -6.77 1.60
N GLU A 218 8.64 -7.53 1.58
CA GLU A 218 7.41 -7.19 2.26
C GLU A 218 7.27 -7.96 3.58
N LYS A 219 6.63 -7.34 4.58
CA LYS A 219 6.39 -7.98 5.87
C LYS A 219 4.97 -8.50 5.97
N ILE A 220 4.84 -9.75 6.41
CA ILE A 220 3.56 -10.37 6.69
C ILE A 220 3.43 -10.69 8.17
N VAL A 221 2.22 -10.49 8.70
CA VAL A 221 1.88 -10.74 10.11
C VAL A 221 0.85 -11.85 10.16
N LYS A 222 1.20 -12.96 10.82
CA LYS A 222 0.29 -14.06 11.12
C LYS A 222 -0.27 -13.89 12.52
N PHE A 223 -1.58 -14.02 12.66
CA PHE A 223 -2.28 -13.91 13.94
C PHE A 223 -2.70 -15.28 14.47
N ALA A 224 -2.79 -15.40 15.80
CA ALA A 224 -3.36 -16.59 16.44
C ALA A 224 -4.86 -16.74 16.10
N ARG A 225 -5.29 -17.96 15.76
CA ARG A 225 -6.68 -18.32 15.39
C ARG A 225 -7.62 -18.44 16.60
N GLY A 226 -7.63 -17.43 17.46
CA GLY A 226 -8.50 -17.37 18.64
C GLY A 226 -7.85 -16.60 19.81
N PRO A 227 -8.67 -16.11 20.77
CA PRO A 227 -8.22 -15.19 21.82
C PRO A 227 -7.17 -15.78 22.78
N HIS A 228 -7.11 -17.10 22.90
CA HIS A 228 -6.16 -17.80 23.79
C HIS A 228 -5.29 -18.81 23.04
N ALA A 229 -5.35 -18.81 21.71
CA ALA A 229 -4.48 -19.65 20.90
C ALA A 229 -3.06 -19.08 20.87
N LYS A 230 -2.07 -19.97 20.79
CA LYS A 230 -0.68 -19.57 20.50
C LYS A 230 -0.49 -19.66 19.00
N VAL A 231 -0.01 -18.58 18.40
CA VAL A 231 0.32 -18.55 16.98
C VAL A 231 1.49 -19.49 16.70
N SER A 232 1.40 -20.24 15.60
CA SER A 232 2.52 -21.01 15.06
C SER A 232 3.46 -20.10 14.24
N PRO A 233 4.73 -20.47 14.06
CA PRO A 233 5.59 -19.79 13.09
C PRO A 233 4.93 -19.77 11.71
N VAL A 234 5.26 -18.73 10.93
CA VAL A 234 4.85 -18.64 9.53
C VAL A 234 5.52 -19.77 8.76
N ASN A 235 4.74 -20.55 8.01
CA ASN A 235 5.22 -21.64 7.16
C ASN A 235 4.96 -21.37 5.67
N ASP A 236 5.39 -22.28 4.80
CA ASP A 236 5.24 -22.12 3.34
C ASP A 236 3.78 -22.05 2.87
N VAL A 237 2.85 -22.66 3.61
CA VAL A 237 1.42 -22.55 3.31
C VAL A 237 0.92 -21.16 3.64
N ASP A 238 1.29 -20.59 4.80
CA ASP A 238 0.92 -19.22 5.17
C ASP A 238 1.40 -18.21 4.12
N VAL A 239 2.65 -18.37 3.66
CA VAL A 239 3.25 -17.62 2.55
C VAL A 239 2.44 -17.79 1.26
N GLY A 240 2.03 -19.02 0.94
CA GLY A 240 1.18 -19.31 -0.20
C GLY A 240 -0.23 -18.71 -0.11
N VAL A 241 -0.83 -18.70 1.09
CA VAL A 241 -2.12 -18.04 1.33
C VAL A 241 -1.99 -16.54 1.09
N TYR A 242 -0.90 -15.93 1.57
CA TYR A 242 -0.62 -14.52 1.32
C TYR A 242 -0.44 -14.22 -0.18
N GLN A 243 0.28 -15.08 -0.92
CA GLN A 243 0.39 -14.97 -2.37
C GLN A 243 -0.97 -15.09 -3.08
N LEU A 244 -1.87 -15.97 -2.63
CA LEU A 244 -3.23 -16.05 -3.16
C LEU A 244 -4.02 -14.75 -2.94
N MET A 245 -3.89 -14.13 -1.77
CA MET A 245 -4.53 -12.84 -1.48
C MET A 245 -3.99 -11.72 -2.38
N GLN A 246 -2.68 -11.65 -2.57
CA GLN A 246 -2.07 -10.70 -3.51
C GLN A 246 -2.55 -10.94 -4.94
N SER A 247 -2.67 -12.21 -5.33
CA SER A 247 -3.16 -12.63 -6.64
C SER A 247 -4.62 -12.23 -6.87
N GLU A 248 -5.47 -12.37 -5.85
CA GLU A 248 -6.86 -11.90 -5.88
C GLU A 248 -6.92 -10.39 -6.14
N GLN A 249 -6.13 -9.60 -5.40
CA GLN A 249 -6.07 -8.15 -5.59
C GLN A 249 -5.58 -7.78 -7.00
N LEU A 250 -4.56 -8.47 -7.51
CA LEU A 250 -4.01 -8.24 -8.84
C LEU A 250 -5.05 -8.54 -9.94
N LEU A 251 -5.70 -9.70 -9.87
CA LEU A 251 -6.77 -10.09 -10.79
C LEU A 251 -7.95 -9.11 -10.74
N SER A 252 -8.38 -8.71 -9.54
CA SER A 252 -9.49 -7.77 -9.36
C SER A 252 -9.18 -6.40 -9.98
N ARG A 253 -7.98 -5.86 -9.74
CA ARG A 253 -7.54 -4.59 -10.36
C ARG A 253 -7.46 -4.70 -11.88
N LYS A 254 -6.99 -5.82 -12.40
CA LYS A 254 -6.88 -6.03 -13.85
C LYS A 254 -8.27 -6.14 -14.50
N VAL A 255 -9.20 -6.86 -13.88
CA VAL A 255 -10.60 -6.93 -14.27
C VAL A 255 -11.23 -5.53 -14.30
N GLU A 256 -11.03 -4.72 -13.26
CA GLU A 256 -11.55 -3.35 -13.20
C GLU A 256 -10.96 -2.48 -14.33
N SER A 257 -9.65 -2.55 -14.54
CA SER A 257 -8.98 -1.82 -15.62
C SER A 257 -9.51 -2.21 -17.01
N LEU A 258 -9.71 -3.50 -17.28
CA LEU A 258 -10.27 -3.96 -18.55
C LEU A 258 -11.75 -3.61 -18.68
N SER A 259 -12.51 -3.58 -17.59
CA SER A 259 -13.91 -3.12 -17.60
C SER A 259 -14.01 -1.66 -18.03
N GLN A 260 -13.12 -0.79 -17.52
CA GLN A 260 -13.02 0.61 -17.96
C GLN A 260 -12.62 0.73 -19.44
N GLU A 261 -11.72 -0.14 -19.92
CA GLU A 261 -11.36 -0.20 -21.34
C GLU A 261 -12.54 -0.64 -22.22
N SER A 262 -13.30 -1.65 -21.80
CA SER A 262 -14.51 -2.12 -22.50
C SER A 262 -15.55 -1.00 -22.65
N GLU A 263 -15.83 -0.26 -21.57
CA GLU A 263 -16.75 0.89 -21.63
C GLU A 263 -16.20 2.01 -22.52
N ARG A 264 -14.88 2.24 -22.55
CA ARG A 264 -14.27 3.20 -23.50
C ARG A 264 -14.49 2.78 -24.95
N CYS A 265 -14.27 1.51 -25.29
CA CYS A 265 -14.53 0.99 -26.64
C CYS A 265 -16.01 1.14 -27.04
N LYS A 266 -16.93 0.94 -26.09
CA LYS A 266 -18.38 1.16 -26.28
C LYS A 266 -18.70 2.64 -26.53
N GLU A 267 -18.10 3.56 -25.80
CA GLU A 267 -18.26 5.00 -26.03
C GLU A 267 -17.70 5.45 -27.38
N GLU A 268 -16.56 4.90 -27.81
CA GLU A 268 -16.00 5.11 -29.14
C GLU A 268 -16.92 4.60 -30.24
N ALA A 269 -17.51 3.41 -30.06
CA ALA A 269 -18.51 2.87 -30.97
C ALA A 269 -19.71 3.81 -31.09
N ARG A 270 -20.24 4.31 -29.97
CA ARG A 270 -21.35 5.29 -29.94
C ARG A 270 -20.96 6.60 -30.67
N ARG A 271 -19.74 7.11 -30.46
CA ARG A 271 -19.26 8.32 -31.14
C ARG A 271 -19.13 8.12 -32.64
N ALA A 272 -18.64 6.95 -33.07
CA ALA A 272 -18.54 6.58 -34.48
C ALA A 272 -19.92 6.40 -35.12
N CYS A 273 -20.90 5.84 -34.40
CA CYS A 273 -22.30 5.73 -34.84
C CYS A 273 -22.91 7.11 -35.11
N ARG A 274 -22.81 8.03 -34.14
CA ARG A 274 -23.29 9.41 -34.30
C ARG A 274 -22.62 10.15 -35.45
N ALA A 275 -21.37 9.81 -35.77
CA ALA A 275 -20.64 10.36 -36.91
C ALA A 275 -20.95 9.67 -38.25
N GLY A 276 -21.86 8.69 -38.29
CA GLY A 276 -22.17 7.90 -39.50
C GLY A 276 -21.04 6.96 -39.94
N LYS A 277 -20.02 6.75 -39.11
CA LYS A 277 -18.82 5.95 -39.44
C LYS A 277 -19.02 4.49 -39.03
N LYS A 278 -19.90 3.75 -39.74
CA LYS A 278 -20.25 2.34 -39.44
C LYS A 278 -19.02 1.44 -39.23
N GLN A 279 -18.03 1.51 -40.12
CA GLN A 279 -16.83 0.65 -40.04
C GLN A 279 -15.98 0.92 -38.79
N LEU A 280 -15.87 2.19 -38.37
CA LEU A 280 -15.16 2.55 -37.15
C LEU A 280 -15.93 2.07 -35.91
N ALA A 281 -17.27 2.18 -35.93
CA ALA A 281 -18.10 1.67 -34.85
C ALA A 281 -17.96 0.15 -34.69
N LEU A 282 -18.05 -0.61 -35.78
CA LEU A 282 -17.84 -2.07 -35.77
C LEU A 282 -16.44 -2.44 -35.27
N ARG A 283 -15.40 -1.67 -35.64
CA ARG A 283 -14.03 -1.89 -35.12
C ARG A 283 -13.96 -1.70 -33.61
N SER A 284 -14.58 -0.65 -33.07
CA SER A 284 -14.63 -0.38 -31.64
C SER A 284 -15.45 -1.44 -30.88
N LEU A 285 -16.56 -1.93 -31.44
CA LEU A 285 -17.31 -3.05 -30.86
C LEU A 285 -16.53 -4.36 -30.87
N LYS A 286 -15.80 -4.64 -31.96
CA LYS A 286 -14.90 -5.80 -32.01
C LYS A 286 -13.78 -5.71 -30.97
N ALA A 287 -13.27 -4.51 -30.69
CA ALA A 287 -12.31 -4.29 -29.61
C ALA A 287 -12.94 -4.52 -28.23
N LYS A 288 -14.13 -3.97 -27.98
CA LYS A 288 -14.94 -4.22 -26.77
C LYS A 288 -15.13 -5.72 -26.52
N GLN A 289 -15.62 -6.47 -27.52
CA GLN A 289 -15.90 -7.90 -27.38
C GLN A 289 -14.62 -8.73 -27.11
N ARG A 290 -13.46 -8.33 -27.64
CA ARG A 290 -12.16 -8.94 -27.27
C ARG A 290 -11.83 -8.67 -25.81
N THR A 291 -12.00 -7.43 -25.35
CA THR A 291 -11.77 -7.06 -23.96
C THR A 291 -12.74 -7.77 -23.01
N GLU A 292 -14.00 -7.94 -23.38
CA GLU A 292 -15.00 -8.70 -22.61
C GLU A 292 -14.62 -10.18 -22.47
N LYS A 293 -14.19 -10.85 -23.56
CA LYS A 293 -13.67 -12.23 -23.47
C LYS A 293 -12.46 -12.35 -22.53
N ARG A 294 -11.61 -11.31 -22.46
CA ARG A 294 -10.47 -11.26 -21.53
C ARG A 294 -10.94 -11.10 -20.09
N ILE A 295 -11.93 -10.23 -19.85
CA ILE A 295 -12.58 -10.08 -18.54
C ILE A 295 -13.16 -11.41 -18.08
N GLU A 296 -13.90 -12.14 -18.94
CA GLU A 296 -14.45 -13.47 -18.62
C GLU A 296 -13.35 -14.47 -18.22
N ALA A 297 -12.25 -14.53 -18.97
CA ALA A 297 -11.14 -15.42 -18.67
C ALA A 297 -10.40 -15.07 -17.37
N LEU A 298 -10.32 -13.78 -17.00
CA LEU A 298 -9.76 -13.34 -15.73
C LEU A 298 -10.73 -13.55 -14.56
N HIS A 299 -12.03 -13.32 -14.75
CA HIS A 299 -13.06 -13.62 -13.76
C HIS A 299 -13.05 -15.10 -13.37
N ALA A 300 -12.99 -16.03 -14.33
CA ALA A 300 -12.91 -17.46 -14.01
C ALA A 300 -11.71 -17.83 -13.12
N LYS A 301 -10.57 -17.13 -13.30
CA LYS A 301 -9.38 -17.30 -12.45
C LYS A 301 -9.58 -16.66 -11.07
N LEU A 302 -10.18 -15.48 -11.03
CA LEU A 302 -10.53 -14.78 -9.79
C LEU A 302 -11.48 -15.64 -8.94
N ASP A 303 -12.54 -16.19 -9.54
CA ASP A 303 -13.48 -17.10 -8.89
C ASP A 303 -12.78 -18.33 -8.31
N THR A 304 -11.80 -18.88 -9.05
CA THR A 304 -10.99 -20.00 -8.57
C THR A 304 -10.16 -19.61 -7.36
N VAL A 305 -9.48 -18.46 -7.39
CA VAL A 305 -8.68 -17.94 -6.26
C VAL A 305 -9.57 -17.67 -5.04
N GLN A 306 -10.71 -17.00 -5.24
CA GLN A 306 -11.68 -16.69 -4.18
C GLN A 306 -12.24 -17.96 -3.55
N GLY A 307 -12.63 -18.95 -4.36
CA GLY A 307 -13.09 -20.25 -3.84
C GLY A 307 -12.02 -21.04 -3.07
N ILE A 308 -10.72 -20.78 -3.31
CA ILE A 308 -9.63 -21.32 -2.47
C ILE A 308 -9.55 -20.55 -1.15
N LEU A 309 -9.57 -19.22 -1.21
CA LEU A 309 -9.51 -18.35 -0.04
C LEU A 309 -10.72 -18.57 0.90
N ASP A 310 -11.93 -18.70 0.38
CA ASP A 310 -13.13 -18.99 1.17
C ASP A 310 -13.00 -20.28 1.98
N ARG A 311 -12.45 -21.33 1.37
CA ARG A 311 -12.19 -22.60 2.06
C ARG A 311 -11.12 -22.45 3.13
N ILE A 312 -10.11 -21.62 2.90
CA ILE A 312 -9.07 -21.30 3.88
C ILE A 312 -9.65 -20.49 5.04
N TYR A 313 -10.53 -19.52 4.78
CA TYR A 313 -11.15 -18.69 5.82
C TYR A 313 -12.17 -19.47 6.65
N ALA A 314 -12.86 -20.44 6.06
CA ALA A 314 -13.72 -21.38 6.79
C ALA A 314 -12.93 -22.40 7.64
N SER A 315 -11.61 -22.52 7.44
CA SER A 315 -10.77 -23.50 8.13
C SER A 315 -10.43 -23.05 9.55
N GLN A 316 -10.73 -23.90 10.55
CA GLN A 316 -10.53 -23.57 11.96
C GLN A 316 -9.13 -23.91 12.48
N THR A 317 -8.42 -24.83 11.84
CA THR A 317 -7.08 -25.28 12.26
C THR A 317 -6.06 -25.13 11.14
N ASP A 318 -4.78 -24.99 11.50
CA ASP A 318 -3.68 -24.90 10.53
C ASP A 318 -3.63 -26.13 9.60
N GLN A 319 -4.02 -27.32 10.07
CA GLN A 319 -4.10 -28.52 9.23
C GLN A 319 -5.19 -28.44 8.18
N MET A 320 -6.37 -27.87 8.51
CA MET A 320 -7.44 -27.67 7.54
C MET A 320 -7.02 -26.68 6.45
N VAL A 321 -6.27 -25.65 6.84
CA VAL A 321 -5.73 -24.63 5.91
C VAL A 321 -4.74 -25.25 4.96
N PHE A 322 -3.82 -26.06 5.47
CA PHE A 322 -2.88 -26.83 4.66
C PHE A 322 -3.61 -27.66 3.61
N ASN A 323 -4.65 -28.40 4.01
CA ASN A 323 -5.42 -29.24 3.10
C ASN A 323 -6.17 -28.41 2.05
N ALA A 324 -6.83 -27.32 2.46
CA ALA A 324 -7.57 -26.42 1.56
C ALA A 324 -6.64 -25.74 0.55
N TYR A 325 -5.49 -25.26 1.01
CA TYR A 325 -4.46 -24.65 0.19
C TYR A 325 -3.90 -25.64 -0.84
N GLN A 326 -3.49 -26.84 -0.41
CA GLN A 326 -2.94 -27.85 -1.33
C GLN A 326 -3.96 -28.28 -2.40
N ALA A 327 -5.21 -28.54 -2.00
CA ALA A 327 -6.27 -28.90 -2.93
C ALA A 327 -6.58 -27.76 -3.91
N GLY A 328 -6.52 -26.51 -3.44
CA GLY A 328 -6.77 -25.31 -4.23
C GLY A 328 -5.68 -25.02 -5.26
N VAL A 329 -4.43 -24.92 -4.81
CA VAL A 329 -3.30 -24.56 -5.67
C VAL A 329 -3.04 -25.62 -6.74
N GLY A 330 -3.27 -26.91 -6.44
CA GLY A 330 -3.21 -27.96 -7.46
C GLY A 330 -4.19 -27.73 -8.62
N ALA A 331 -5.44 -27.36 -8.30
CA ALA A 331 -6.45 -27.04 -9.31
C ALA A 331 -6.12 -25.75 -10.08
N LEU A 332 -5.66 -24.71 -9.37
CA LEU A 332 -5.27 -23.45 -9.98
C LEU A 332 -4.11 -23.63 -10.97
N LYS A 333 -3.06 -24.36 -10.58
CA LYS A 333 -1.93 -24.67 -11.47
C LYS A 333 -2.36 -25.45 -12.71
N LEU A 334 -3.30 -26.38 -12.59
CA LEU A 334 -3.85 -27.11 -13.74
C LEU A 334 -4.56 -26.15 -14.72
N SER A 335 -5.30 -25.17 -14.21
CA SER A 335 -5.97 -24.16 -15.05
C SER A 335 -5.03 -23.16 -15.72
N MET A 336 -3.77 -23.09 -15.27
CA MET A 336 -2.75 -22.17 -15.77
C MET A 336 -1.70 -22.83 -16.67
N LYS A 337 -1.75 -24.16 -16.87
CA LYS A 337 -0.75 -24.93 -17.64
C LYS A 337 -0.53 -24.43 -19.08
N ASP A 338 -1.52 -23.77 -19.66
CA ASP A 338 -1.44 -23.20 -21.00
C ASP A 338 -0.59 -21.93 -21.08
N VAL A 339 -0.19 -21.36 -19.93
CA VAL A 339 0.80 -20.29 -19.87
C VAL A 339 2.18 -20.94 -19.83
N THR A 340 3.00 -20.67 -20.83
CA THR A 340 4.43 -20.98 -20.85
C THR A 340 5.15 -20.13 -19.79
N VAL A 341 4.89 -20.41 -18.52
CA VAL A 341 5.59 -19.76 -17.41
C VAL A 341 6.99 -20.37 -17.35
N GLU A 342 7.95 -19.72 -17.98
CA GLU A 342 9.35 -20.03 -17.77
C GLU A 342 9.78 -19.46 -16.41
N LYS A 343 9.77 -20.30 -15.36
CA LYS A 343 10.45 -20.08 -14.06
C LYS A 343 9.89 -19.03 -13.09
N ALA A 344 8.59 -18.78 -13.05
CA ALA A 344 8.04 -18.02 -11.92
C ALA A 344 7.92 -18.91 -10.65
N GLU A 345 8.77 -18.68 -9.65
CA GLU A 345 8.75 -19.41 -8.38
C GLU A 345 7.51 -19.06 -7.52
N SER A 346 6.99 -17.84 -7.66
CA SER A 346 5.82 -17.33 -6.95
C SER A 346 4.54 -17.46 -7.78
N LEU A 347 3.42 -17.77 -7.13
CA LEU A 347 2.10 -17.78 -7.78
C LEU A 347 1.69 -16.39 -8.29
N VAL A 348 2.08 -15.34 -7.58
CA VAL A 348 1.78 -13.94 -7.96
C VAL A 348 2.46 -13.61 -9.29
N ASP A 349 3.73 -14.01 -9.44
CA ASP A 349 4.50 -13.76 -10.66
C ASP A 349 3.89 -14.50 -11.86
N GLN A 350 3.42 -15.73 -11.67
CA GLN A 350 2.70 -16.50 -12.71
C GLN A 350 1.43 -15.78 -13.15
N ILE A 351 0.69 -15.21 -12.20
CA ILE A 351 -0.55 -14.48 -12.49
C ILE A 351 -0.27 -13.13 -13.12
N GLN A 352 0.79 -12.44 -12.73
CA GLN A 352 1.25 -11.21 -13.37
C GLN A 352 1.64 -11.44 -14.82
N GLU A 353 2.48 -12.45 -15.10
CA GLU A 353 2.86 -12.83 -16.45
C GLU A 353 1.64 -13.22 -17.30
N LEU A 354 0.67 -13.93 -16.71
CA LEU A 354 -0.61 -14.25 -17.36
C LEU A 354 -1.43 -12.99 -17.69
N CYS A 355 -1.37 -11.95 -16.86
CA CYS A 355 -2.04 -10.68 -17.14
C CYS A 355 -1.34 -9.93 -18.27
N ASP A 356 -0.01 -9.95 -18.30
CA ASP A 356 0.83 -9.21 -19.25
C ASP A 356 0.82 -9.87 -20.64
N THR A 357 0.96 -11.20 -20.72
CA THR A 357 0.90 -11.96 -21.99
C THR A 357 -0.45 -11.78 -22.71
N GLN A 358 -1.55 -11.67 -21.96
CA GLN A 358 -2.86 -11.35 -22.52
C GLN A 358 -2.94 -9.92 -23.11
N ASP A 359 -2.13 -8.97 -22.63
CA ASP A 359 -2.00 -7.63 -23.23
C ASP A 359 -1.20 -7.68 -24.54
N GLU A 360 -0.07 -8.40 -24.57
CA GLU A 360 0.84 -8.46 -25.73
C GLU A 360 0.24 -9.19 -26.95
N VAL A 361 -0.42 -10.33 -26.73
CA VAL A 361 -1.15 -11.06 -27.79
C VAL A 361 -2.22 -10.15 -28.41
N SER A 362 -2.77 -9.20 -27.64
CA SER A 362 -3.80 -8.27 -28.13
C SER A 362 -3.23 -7.11 -28.96
N GLN A 363 -2.09 -6.53 -28.59
CA GLN A 363 -1.45 -5.45 -29.37
C GLN A 363 -0.95 -5.94 -30.72
N THR A 364 -0.36 -7.13 -30.78
CA THR A 364 0.08 -7.75 -32.04
C THR A 364 -1.10 -8.06 -32.96
N LEU A 365 -2.25 -8.48 -32.41
CA LEU A 365 -3.50 -8.68 -33.15
C LEU A 365 -4.19 -7.38 -33.59
N ALA A 366 -3.88 -6.22 -33.00
CA ALA A 366 -4.40 -4.93 -33.46
C ALA A 366 -3.74 -4.45 -34.77
N GLY A 367 -2.51 -4.91 -35.05
CA GLY A 367 -1.78 -4.62 -36.30
C GLY A 367 -2.03 -5.61 -37.43
N GLY A 368 -2.49 -6.83 -37.13
CA GLY A 368 -2.73 -7.88 -38.12
C GLY A 368 -4.19 -7.93 -38.60
N VAL A 369 -4.41 -7.70 -39.89
CA VAL A 369 -5.65 -8.11 -40.57
C VAL A 369 -5.65 -9.63 -40.67
N THR A 370 -6.06 -10.36 -39.62
CA THR A 370 -6.26 -11.82 -39.72
C THR A 370 -7.52 -12.29 -38.99
N ASN A 371 -8.29 -13.09 -39.73
CA ASN A 371 -9.57 -13.73 -39.40
C ASN A 371 -9.43 -14.87 -38.35
N GLY A 372 -8.69 -14.67 -37.26
CA GLY A 372 -8.44 -15.73 -36.26
C GLY A 372 -9.43 -15.77 -35.10
N LEU A 373 -10.13 -14.66 -34.85
CA LEU A 373 -11.29 -14.63 -33.95
C LEU A 373 -12.47 -14.26 -34.84
N ASP A 374 -13.15 -15.28 -35.35
CA ASP A 374 -14.46 -15.20 -35.99
C ASP A 374 -15.47 -14.72 -34.94
N PHE A 375 -15.41 -13.44 -34.63
CA PHE A 375 -16.53 -12.76 -34.01
C PHE A 375 -17.66 -12.74 -35.02
N ASP A 376 -18.84 -13.15 -34.59
CA ASP A 376 -20.01 -13.19 -35.45
C ASP A 376 -20.33 -11.77 -35.90
N SER A 377 -20.08 -11.50 -37.18
CA SER A 377 -20.36 -10.20 -37.78
C SER A 377 -21.84 -9.86 -37.63
N GLU A 378 -22.74 -10.84 -37.62
CA GLU A 378 -24.17 -10.62 -37.45
C GLU A 378 -24.52 -10.21 -36.01
N GLU A 379 -23.83 -10.76 -35.00
CA GLU A 379 -24.00 -10.38 -33.60
C GLU A 379 -23.53 -8.94 -33.35
N LEU A 380 -22.37 -8.56 -33.89
CA LEU A 380 -21.85 -7.19 -33.82
C LEU A 380 -22.76 -6.19 -34.54
N GLU A 381 -23.36 -6.57 -35.67
CA GLU A 381 -24.33 -5.72 -36.36
C GLU A 381 -25.63 -5.54 -35.57
N LYS A 382 -26.08 -6.57 -34.85
CA LYS A 382 -27.24 -6.47 -33.93
C LYS A 382 -26.94 -5.57 -32.74
N GLU A 383 -25.77 -5.72 -32.10
CA GLU A 383 -25.33 -4.83 -31.01
C GLU A 383 -25.22 -3.37 -31.49
N LEU A 384 -24.69 -3.17 -32.71
CA LEU A 384 -24.62 -1.85 -33.33
C LEU A 384 -26.01 -1.25 -33.57
N ASP A 385 -26.98 -2.05 -34.04
CA ASP A 385 -28.36 -1.60 -34.25
C ASP A 385 -29.03 -1.19 -32.93
N ILE A 386 -28.84 -1.97 -31.87
CA ILE A 386 -29.30 -1.61 -30.52
C ILE A 386 -28.68 -0.28 -30.07
N LEU A 387 -27.38 -0.08 -30.27
CA LEU A 387 -26.71 1.18 -29.92
C LEU A 387 -27.22 2.38 -30.74
N LEU A 388 -27.59 2.18 -32.01
CA LEU A 388 -28.19 3.21 -32.85
C LEU A 388 -29.59 3.61 -32.33
N GLN A 389 -30.40 2.63 -31.92
CA GLN A 389 -31.72 2.86 -31.33
C GLN A 389 -31.63 3.65 -30.01
N ASP A 390 -30.68 3.30 -29.14
CA ASP A 390 -30.43 4.04 -27.88
C ASP A 390 -30.04 5.50 -28.15
N THR A 391 -29.18 5.76 -29.14
CA THR A 391 -28.79 7.15 -29.49
C THR A 391 -29.88 7.96 -30.16
N THR A 392 -30.86 7.32 -30.79
CA THR A 392 -32.00 8.00 -31.43
C THR A 392 -33.01 8.53 -30.40
N THR A 393 -32.93 8.03 -29.17
CA THR A 393 -33.79 8.47 -28.04
C THR A 393 -33.28 9.75 -27.37
N GLU A 394 -32.04 10.18 -27.65
CA GLU A 394 -31.55 11.52 -27.30
C GLU A 394 -31.87 12.51 -28.44
N PRO A 395 -32.59 13.63 -28.18
CA PRO A 395 -33.31 14.35 -29.23
C PRO A 395 -32.39 15.14 -30.15
N LEU A 396 -32.09 14.59 -31.32
CA LEU A 396 -31.57 15.33 -32.46
C LEU A 396 -32.69 16.10 -33.15
N SER A 397 -33.02 17.24 -32.56
CA SER A 397 -33.43 18.42 -33.32
C SER A 397 -32.27 18.78 -34.25
N LEU A 398 -32.52 18.77 -35.56
CA LEU A 398 -32.18 19.82 -36.54
C LEU A 398 -31.90 19.27 -37.95
N LEU A 399 -32.89 19.54 -38.82
CA LEU A 399 -32.78 20.04 -40.20
C LEU A 399 -32.51 18.99 -41.31
N GLU A 400 -33.53 18.58 -42.10
CA GLU A 400 -34.13 19.29 -43.26
C GLU A 400 -33.13 19.40 -44.43
N THR A 401 -33.30 18.87 -45.66
CA THR A 401 -34.41 19.04 -46.64
C THR A 401 -34.07 18.33 -48.00
N PRO A 402 -35.02 18.22 -48.96
CA PRO A 402 -35.18 17.05 -49.87
C PRO A 402 -35.24 17.31 -51.41
N GLN A 403 -35.61 16.25 -52.19
CA GLN A 403 -36.30 16.24 -53.52
C GLN A 403 -35.48 16.58 -54.80
N GLU A 404 -35.71 16.09 -56.03
CA GLU A 404 -36.51 15.05 -56.70
C GLU A 404 -36.13 15.04 -58.22
N THR A 405 -36.27 13.89 -58.89
CA THR A 405 -36.70 13.68 -60.30
C THR A 405 -35.78 13.96 -61.53
N THR A 406 -35.76 12.93 -62.37
CA THR A 406 -35.11 12.56 -63.65
C THR A 406 -35.60 13.25 -64.94
N LEU A 407 -34.71 13.44 -65.95
CA LEU A 407 -34.99 13.40 -67.40
C LEU A 407 -33.70 13.13 -68.23
N TYR A 408 -33.85 12.43 -69.36
CA TYR A 408 -32.83 11.90 -70.29
C TYR A 408 -32.37 12.92 -71.36
N THR A 409 -31.08 12.94 -71.76
CA THR A 409 -30.55 12.86 -73.16
C THR A 409 -29.00 12.89 -73.19
N ASN A 410 -28.40 11.90 -73.88
CA ASN A 410 -27.12 11.83 -74.61
C ASN A 410 -25.84 12.63 -74.21
N SER A 411 -24.76 11.83 -74.10
CA SER A 411 -23.36 12.05 -74.54
C SER A 411 -22.24 12.46 -73.55
N VAL A 412 -21.54 11.41 -73.05
CA VAL A 412 -20.06 11.22 -72.88
C VAL A 412 -19.32 12.01 -71.77
N PRO A 413 -18.28 11.47 -71.08
CA PRO A 413 -18.13 10.20 -70.34
C PRO A 413 -17.69 10.44 -68.87
N LYS A 414 -18.10 9.61 -67.90
CA LYS A 414 -17.54 9.69 -66.52
C LYS A 414 -16.32 8.76 -66.38
N PRO A 415 -15.20 9.27 -65.86
CA PRO A 415 -13.92 8.56 -65.82
C PRO A 415 -13.90 7.53 -64.69
N ARG A 416 -13.43 6.33 -65.02
CA ARG A 416 -12.81 5.43 -64.05
C ARG A 416 -11.42 5.98 -63.78
N ILE A 417 -11.26 6.71 -62.69
CA ILE A 417 -9.96 7.02 -62.12
C ILE A 417 -9.42 5.66 -61.65
N LEU A 418 -8.52 5.08 -62.43
CA LEU A 418 -7.77 3.88 -62.05
C LEU A 418 -6.78 4.29 -60.96
N ASP A 419 -6.56 3.38 -60.01
CA ASP A 419 -5.81 3.51 -58.75
C ASP A 419 -4.44 4.22 -58.87
N ALA A 420 -3.85 4.30 -60.06
CA ALA A 420 -2.61 5.03 -60.34
C ALA A 420 -2.70 6.55 -60.08
N GLU A 421 -3.87 7.18 -60.26
CA GLU A 421 -4.04 8.61 -59.98
C GLU A 421 -4.17 8.89 -58.47
N LEU A 422 -4.72 7.93 -57.71
CA LEU A 422 -4.82 8.04 -56.25
C LEU A 422 -3.45 7.87 -55.58
N GLU A 423 -2.61 6.99 -56.14
CA GLU A 423 -1.25 6.77 -55.64
C GLU A 423 -0.33 7.97 -55.96
N ALA A 424 -0.48 8.59 -57.13
CA ALA A 424 0.23 9.83 -57.45
C ALA A 424 -0.17 11.01 -56.54
N GLU A 425 -1.44 11.11 -56.14
CA GLU A 425 -1.90 12.19 -55.25
C GLU A 425 -1.46 11.97 -53.79
N LEU A 426 -1.28 10.72 -53.36
CA LEU A 426 -0.68 10.37 -52.07
C LEU A 426 0.82 10.69 -52.02
N GLU A 427 1.58 10.44 -53.09
CA GLU A 427 2.99 10.87 -53.16
C GLU A 427 3.10 12.40 -53.11
N LYS A 428 2.18 13.11 -53.77
CA LYS A 428 2.14 14.57 -53.78
C LYS A 428 1.83 15.18 -52.40
N LEU A 429 1.03 14.49 -51.59
CA LEU A 429 0.72 14.89 -50.22
C LEU A 429 1.87 14.63 -49.23
N SER A 430 2.82 13.74 -49.56
CA SER A 430 4.03 13.58 -48.74
C SER A 430 5.10 14.64 -49.01
N LEU A 431 4.96 15.42 -50.08
CA LEU A 431 5.89 16.48 -50.47
C LEU A 431 5.18 17.84 -50.55
N SER A 432 4.56 18.24 -49.44
CA SER A 432 4.05 19.59 -49.22
C SER A 432 4.80 20.31 -48.09
N GLU A 433 6.07 20.62 -48.32
CA GLU A 433 6.66 21.90 -47.88
C GLU A 433 6.94 22.65 -49.18
N GLY A 434 6.29 23.75 -49.53
CA GLY A 434 5.82 24.80 -48.63
C GLY A 434 6.63 26.07 -48.91
N GLY A 435 6.35 26.71 -50.06
CA GLY A 435 6.63 28.13 -50.29
C GLY A 435 8.04 28.51 -50.73
N LEU A 436 8.31 29.64 -51.37
CA LEU A 436 7.51 30.80 -51.77
C LEU A 436 8.39 31.60 -52.76
N ILE A 437 7.78 32.04 -53.88
CA ILE A 437 7.87 33.40 -54.48
C ILE A 437 9.19 33.87 -55.16
N PRO A 438 9.12 34.74 -56.21
CA PRO A 438 10.02 34.69 -57.36
C PRO A 438 10.96 35.91 -57.55
N SER A 439 11.92 35.73 -58.47
CA SER A 439 12.43 36.71 -59.45
C SER A 439 12.98 38.06 -58.95
N SER A 440 14.32 38.15 -58.84
CA SER A 440 15.07 39.37 -59.22
C SER A 440 16.54 39.08 -59.61
N LYS A 441 16.86 39.37 -60.88
CA LYS A 441 18.13 39.85 -61.49
C LYS A 441 19.49 39.59 -60.76
N SER A 442 20.36 38.81 -61.45
CA SER A 442 21.78 39.04 -61.87
C SER A 442 22.76 39.93 -61.05
N PRO A 443 24.11 39.84 -61.26
CA PRO A 443 25.02 38.69 -61.44
C PRO A 443 26.39 38.83 -60.69
N LYS A 444 27.27 37.82 -60.85
CA LYS A 444 28.76 37.80 -60.72
C LYS A 444 29.45 37.44 -59.38
N ARG A 445 30.14 36.29 -59.41
CA ARG A 445 31.55 35.96 -59.05
C ARG A 445 31.57 34.53 -58.47
N GLN A 446 32.02 33.51 -59.21
CA GLN A 446 33.43 33.10 -59.39
C GLN A 446 34.27 33.14 -58.10
N LEU A 447 34.65 31.93 -57.66
CA LEU A 447 35.97 31.46 -57.17
C LEU A 447 35.66 30.31 -56.20
N GLU A 448 35.72 29.05 -56.63
CA GLU A 448 36.92 28.19 -56.76
C GLU A 448 37.57 27.75 -55.42
N PRO A 449 38.18 26.55 -55.40
CA PRO A 449 38.20 25.63 -54.27
C PRO A 449 39.57 25.57 -53.60
N THR A 450 39.70 24.91 -52.45
CA THR A 450 40.93 24.17 -52.13
C THR A 450 40.75 23.16 -50.99
N LEU A 451 41.25 21.94 -51.29
CA LEU A 451 41.69 20.84 -50.43
C LEU A 451 40.66 20.04 -49.62
#